data_AF-A0A139H671-F1
#
_entry.id   AF-A0A139H671-F1
#
_cell.length_a   1.000
_cell.length_b   1.000
_cell.length_c   1.000
_cell.angle_alpha   90.00
_cell.angle_beta   90.00
_cell.angle_gamma   90.00
#
_symmetry.space_group_name_H-M   'P 1'
#
loop_
_entity.id
_entity.type
_entity.pdbx_description
1 polymer ?
#
loop_
_entity_poly.entity_id
_entity_poly.type
_entity_poly.pdbx_seq_one_letter_code
_entity_poly.pdbx_strand_id
1 'polypeptide(L)'
;MSLVCYTTDRNRNALTPVPVLTVELIPVCDHTHPFLHYFTSSRTLSPALSLAQRAASTSAKMQKTASPAPSGLNPFDDPAGSEASLETTTVLTVDRNATLTLGTDSLIVLDEGLRHRRKCCGLLPSLSKTTRAIPFHSILWAGINDFEVTVHYAQPVGRKGRACKVSYIHYTITDKTLHSHAREWVEQLLNRAYPPNTRRRKRIKVLVNPFGGQGYAQKIWTKGVEPILAAAQCEIDVERTTYRGHAVEIAEKLDIDAFDVVACASGDGLPHEVFNGLAKRPDARRALRKIALCQIPCGSGNAMSLNCNGTDSPSLAALEIVKGVRTPLDLVAITQGDRKMWSFLSQAVGIIAETDLGTESLRWMGSFRFTWGVLVRMLGKTIYPAEISVVTETDDKRAVRELYRRAAEEQEAAKSKNLHTEEEEDEPEDTTSDQQLPSLKYGTILDPLHPDFLTTDQPNLGNFYAGNMCYMSPDAPFFAAALPSDGRLDLINIPGDITRFSALKMLLTVENGTLINFPQVQYSKILAFRIKPRRAAAEAGRRLRARFGQWLGGAAGQTEGLIAIDGERIPFEPFQAEIVPQLGTVLSKNGRYEFGGPKAP
;
A
#
# COMPACT_ATOMS: atom_id res chain seq x y z
N MET A 1 17.56 -37.94 -10.55
CA MET A 1 17.11 -38.66 -9.34
C MET A 1 15.71 -39.18 -9.64
N SER A 2 15.59 -40.44 -10.03
CA SER A 2 14.36 -41.01 -10.58
C SER A 2 13.48 -41.58 -9.46
N LEU A 3 12.28 -41.03 -9.27
CA LEU A 3 11.25 -41.63 -8.43
C LEU A 3 10.43 -42.61 -9.27
N VAL A 4 10.32 -43.87 -8.81
CA VAL A 4 9.39 -44.87 -9.35
C VAL A 4 8.18 -44.92 -8.43
N CYS A 5 6.98 -44.61 -8.94
CA CYS A 5 5.73 -44.72 -8.19
C CYS A 5 5.03 -46.05 -8.54
N TYR A 6 4.61 -46.79 -7.51
CA TYR A 6 3.68 -47.92 -7.62
C TYR A 6 2.32 -47.50 -7.07
N THR A 7 1.23 -47.93 -7.69
CA THR A 7 -0.13 -47.80 -7.15
C THR A 7 -0.64 -49.17 -6.69
N THR A 8 -1.19 -49.24 -5.49
CA THR A 8 -1.87 -50.44 -4.97
C THR A 8 -3.36 -50.36 -5.23
N ASP A 9 -3.91 -51.26 -6.05
CA ASP A 9 -5.35 -51.46 -6.19
C ASP A 9 -5.84 -52.46 -5.13
N ARG A 10 -6.91 -52.12 -4.42
CA ARG A 10 -7.33 -52.76 -3.17
C ARG A 10 -8.14 -54.04 -3.35
N ASN A 11 -8.08 -54.70 -4.51
CA ASN A 11 -8.90 -55.90 -4.74
C ASN A 11 -8.32 -57.03 -5.61
N ARG A 12 -7.06 -57.00 -6.08
CA ARG A 12 -6.41 -58.18 -6.72
C ARG A 12 -4.89 -58.16 -6.54
N ASN A 13 -4.31 -59.25 -6.01
CA ASN A 13 -2.85 -59.46 -5.87
C ASN A 13 -2.21 -59.78 -7.24
N ALA A 14 -1.91 -58.77 -8.06
CA ALA A 14 -0.97 -58.90 -9.17
C ALA A 14 -0.36 -57.52 -9.53
N LEU A 15 0.97 -57.45 -9.63
CA LEU A 15 1.72 -56.27 -10.07
C LEU A 15 1.90 -56.32 -11.60
N THR A 16 1.46 -55.30 -12.33
CA THR A 16 1.77 -55.11 -13.76
C THR A 16 2.55 -53.81 -13.98
N PRO A 17 3.64 -53.82 -14.77
CA PRO A 17 4.41 -52.61 -15.09
C PRO A 17 3.72 -51.75 -16.16
N VAL A 18 3.72 -50.44 -15.97
CA VAL A 18 3.27 -49.46 -16.98
C VAL A 18 4.48 -48.95 -17.77
N PRO A 19 4.44 -48.87 -19.12
CA PRO A 19 5.55 -48.37 -19.91
C PRO A 19 5.75 -46.85 -19.73
N VAL A 20 7.02 -46.47 -19.54
CA VAL A 20 7.48 -45.07 -19.44
C VAL A 20 7.43 -44.43 -20.82
N LEU A 21 6.62 -43.39 -21.00
CA LEU A 21 6.67 -42.53 -22.17
C LEU A 21 7.71 -41.42 -21.91
N THR A 22 8.83 -41.50 -22.61
CA THR A 22 9.85 -40.45 -22.64
C THR A 22 9.27 -39.25 -23.41
N VAL A 23 9.14 -38.10 -22.75
CA VAL A 23 8.77 -36.83 -23.42
C VAL A 23 10.01 -35.95 -23.46
N GLU A 24 10.56 -35.77 -24.66
CA GLU A 24 11.57 -34.75 -24.95
C GLU A 24 10.97 -33.34 -24.77
N LEU A 25 11.64 -32.49 -24.00
CA LEU A 25 11.32 -31.08 -23.89
C LEU A 25 11.93 -30.33 -25.09
N ILE A 26 11.09 -30.00 -26.08
CA ILE A 26 11.40 -29.03 -27.13
C ILE A 26 11.01 -27.63 -26.61
N PRO A 27 11.89 -26.61 -26.68
CA PRO A 27 11.53 -25.25 -26.30
C PRO A 27 10.70 -24.62 -27.42
N VAL A 28 9.44 -24.29 -27.15
CA VAL A 28 8.61 -23.51 -28.09
C VAL A 28 8.63 -22.05 -27.66
N CYS A 29 9.37 -21.25 -28.44
CA CYS A 29 9.21 -19.80 -28.56
C CYS A 29 7.86 -19.47 -29.20
N ASP A 30 7.31 -18.32 -28.81
CA ASP A 30 6.30 -17.48 -29.46
C ASP A 30 5.22 -18.16 -30.32
N HIS A 31 3.95 -17.91 -30.00
CA HIS A 31 3.01 -17.38 -30.99
C HIS A 31 1.77 -16.75 -30.35
N THR A 32 1.63 -15.45 -30.63
CA THR A 32 0.40 -14.77 -31.04
C THR A 32 -0.71 -15.69 -31.57
N HIS A 33 -1.96 -15.48 -31.15
CA HIS A 33 -3.11 -15.77 -32.01
C HIS A 33 -4.28 -14.76 -31.84
N PRO A 34 -5.08 -14.55 -32.91
CA PRO A 34 -5.95 -13.39 -33.14
C PRO A 34 -7.46 -13.73 -33.17
N PHE A 35 -8.29 -12.74 -33.55
CA PHE A 35 -9.75 -12.74 -33.83
C PHE A 35 -10.67 -12.66 -32.60
N LEU A 36 -11.72 -11.81 -32.52
CA LEU A 36 -12.59 -11.23 -33.54
C LEU A 36 -12.92 -9.74 -33.30
N HIS A 37 -12.91 -8.96 -34.39
CA HIS A 37 -13.58 -7.67 -34.56
C HIS A 37 -15.01 -7.92 -35.10
N TYR A 38 -16.00 -7.13 -34.65
CA TYR A 38 -17.05 -6.61 -35.53
C TYR A 38 -17.50 -5.20 -35.09
N PHE A 39 -17.52 -4.33 -36.10
CA PHE A 39 -18.01 -2.95 -36.28
C PHE A 39 -19.08 -2.43 -35.27
N THR A 40 -19.04 -1.16 -34.86
CA THR A 40 -19.60 -0.05 -35.66
C THR A 40 -18.86 1.30 -35.58
N SER A 41 -18.63 1.85 -36.78
CA SER A 41 -18.76 3.26 -37.22
C SER A 41 -17.87 4.38 -36.66
N SER A 42 -16.90 4.73 -37.51
CA SER A 42 -16.14 5.97 -37.60
C SER A 42 -16.98 7.22 -37.90
N ARG A 43 -16.54 8.38 -37.38
CA ARG A 43 -16.46 9.71 -38.04
C ARG A 43 -15.56 10.60 -37.15
N THR A 44 -14.24 10.62 -37.40
CA THR A 44 -13.48 11.62 -38.20
C THR A 44 -13.50 13.06 -37.67
N LEU A 45 -12.27 13.57 -37.50
CA LEU A 45 -11.79 14.96 -37.60
C LEU A 45 -11.78 15.80 -36.31
N SER A 46 -10.60 15.88 -35.70
CA SER A 46 -10.04 17.14 -35.18
C SER A 46 -9.47 17.93 -36.37
N PRO A 47 -9.48 19.28 -36.37
CA PRO A 47 -8.29 19.99 -35.86
C PRO A 47 -8.54 21.38 -35.23
N ALA A 48 -7.44 21.91 -34.66
CA ALA A 48 -7.09 23.32 -34.44
C ALA A 48 -7.73 24.04 -33.22
N LEU A 49 -6.94 24.56 -32.27
CA LEU A 49 -6.07 25.76 -32.28
C LEU A 49 -6.83 27.10 -32.26
N SER A 50 -6.57 27.84 -31.17
CA SER A 50 -6.67 29.29 -30.93
C SER A 50 -8.04 29.98 -30.97
N LEU A 51 -8.41 30.60 -29.85
CA LEU A 51 -8.85 32.01 -29.79
C LEU A 51 -9.00 32.44 -28.33
N ALA A 52 -7.95 33.06 -27.79
CA ALA A 52 -8.00 33.93 -26.62
C ALA A 52 -7.68 35.35 -27.09
N GLN A 53 -8.68 36.22 -27.09
CA GLN A 53 -8.68 37.68 -27.30
C GLN A 53 -10.15 38.10 -27.09
N ARG A 54 -10.58 39.08 -26.31
CA ARG A 54 -10.05 40.38 -25.84
C ARG A 54 -10.92 40.84 -24.66
N ALA A 55 -10.33 41.58 -23.71
CA ALA A 55 -10.88 42.83 -23.13
C ALA A 55 -9.78 43.39 -22.20
N ALA A 56 -8.95 44.31 -22.69
CA ALA A 56 -9.19 45.76 -22.75
C ALA A 56 -8.68 46.46 -21.47
N SER A 57 -7.65 47.26 -21.72
CA SER A 57 -6.94 48.19 -20.86
C SER A 57 -7.79 49.38 -20.42
N THR A 58 -7.56 49.84 -19.20
CA THR A 58 -7.72 51.27 -18.86
C THR A 58 -6.52 51.72 -18.03
N SER A 59 -5.87 52.76 -18.55
CA SER A 59 -4.68 53.42 -18.03
C SER A 59 -5.10 54.63 -17.20
N ALA A 60 -4.46 54.85 -16.04
CA ALA A 60 -4.54 56.10 -15.31
C ALA A 60 -3.13 56.51 -14.80
N LYS A 61 -2.57 57.51 -15.48
CA LYS A 61 -1.48 58.43 -15.06
C LYS A 61 -2.13 59.47 -14.11
N MET A 62 -1.52 60.14 -13.12
CA MET A 62 -0.14 60.46 -12.75
C MET A 62 -0.21 61.24 -11.42
N GLN A 63 0.74 61.11 -10.49
CA GLN A 63 1.29 62.27 -9.78
C GLN A 63 2.61 61.94 -9.05
N LYS A 64 3.63 62.75 -9.36
CA LYS A 64 4.96 62.78 -8.78
C LYS A 64 4.94 63.64 -7.51
N THR A 65 5.65 63.19 -6.48
CA THR A 65 6.27 64.03 -5.44
C THR A 65 7.72 63.59 -5.26
N ALA A 66 8.61 64.54 -4.95
CA ALA A 66 10.05 64.45 -5.14
C ALA A 66 10.85 64.28 -3.83
N SER A 67 11.90 63.44 -3.91
CA SER A 67 13.22 63.46 -3.21
C SER A 67 13.27 63.25 -1.67
N PRO A 68 14.40 62.77 -1.07
CA PRO A 68 15.77 62.67 -1.60
C PRO A 68 16.47 61.29 -1.51
N ALA A 69 17.59 61.18 -2.22
CA ALA A 69 18.47 60.00 -2.29
C ALA A 69 19.31 59.78 -1.02
N PRO A 70 19.61 58.54 -0.64
CA PRO A 70 20.80 58.23 0.15
C PRO A 70 21.97 57.93 -0.80
N SER A 71 23.03 58.73 -0.65
CA SER A 71 24.36 58.50 -1.17
C SER A 71 24.94 57.18 -0.64
N GLY A 72 25.45 56.32 -1.52
CA GLY A 72 26.31 55.20 -1.08
C GLY A 72 26.36 53.93 -1.92
N LEU A 73 25.98 53.94 -3.22
CA LEU A 73 26.15 52.76 -4.08
C LEU A 73 27.40 52.91 -4.97
N ASN A 74 28.34 51.99 -4.79
CA ASN A 74 29.51 51.82 -5.63
C ASN A 74 29.04 51.36 -7.02
N PRO A 75 29.36 52.08 -8.12
CA PRO A 75 28.90 51.73 -9.47
C PRO A 75 29.55 50.46 -10.06
N PHE A 76 30.30 49.71 -9.26
CA PHE A 76 30.93 48.43 -9.61
C PHE A 76 30.36 47.22 -8.86
N ASP A 77 29.35 47.38 -8.01
CA ASP A 77 28.66 46.23 -7.40
C ASP A 77 27.59 45.69 -8.35
N ASP A 78 27.94 44.61 -9.03
CA ASP A 78 27.08 43.85 -9.93
C ASP A 78 26.10 42.98 -9.11
N PRO A 79 24.77 43.19 -9.19
CA PRO A 79 23.80 42.35 -8.49
C PRO A 79 23.77 40.90 -9.02
N ALA A 80 24.41 40.64 -10.16
CA ALA A 80 24.56 39.31 -10.76
C ALA A 80 25.39 38.33 -9.91
N GLY A 81 26.17 38.81 -8.93
CA GLY A 81 26.96 37.93 -8.05
C GLY A 81 26.12 36.99 -7.19
N SER A 82 24.87 37.37 -6.86
CA SER A 82 23.97 36.53 -6.06
C SER A 82 23.30 35.43 -6.89
N GLU A 83 22.85 35.72 -8.13
CA GLU A 83 22.28 34.73 -9.04
C GLU A 83 23.35 33.77 -9.61
N ALA A 84 24.55 34.27 -9.93
CA ALA A 84 25.65 33.43 -10.40
C ALA A 84 26.13 32.42 -9.34
N SER A 85 26.05 32.78 -8.04
CA SER A 85 26.40 31.87 -6.95
C SER A 85 25.44 30.68 -6.84
N LEU A 86 24.14 30.90 -7.06
CA LEU A 86 23.08 29.87 -7.05
C LEU A 86 23.14 28.96 -8.30
N GLU A 87 23.43 29.52 -9.48
CA GLU A 87 23.62 28.73 -10.71
C GLU A 87 24.82 27.80 -10.59
N THR A 88 25.90 28.23 -9.94
CA THR A 88 27.10 27.42 -9.76
C THR A 88 26.81 26.20 -8.88
N THR A 89 26.04 26.34 -7.79
CA THR A 89 25.76 25.21 -6.85
C THR A 89 24.79 24.17 -7.36
N THR A 90 23.97 24.49 -8.37
CA THR A 90 23.01 23.52 -8.93
C THR A 90 23.59 22.67 -10.06
N VAL A 91 24.69 23.12 -10.67
CA VAL A 91 25.36 22.43 -11.77
C VAL A 91 26.69 21.84 -11.31
N LEU A 92 26.89 20.56 -11.59
CA LEU A 92 28.17 19.88 -11.40
C LEU A 92 28.71 19.43 -12.76
N THR A 93 29.82 20.05 -13.16
CA THR A 93 30.62 19.60 -14.31
C THR A 93 31.48 18.43 -13.87
N VAL A 94 31.28 17.26 -14.47
CA VAL A 94 31.97 16.03 -14.06
C VAL A 94 33.04 15.64 -15.09
N ASP A 95 32.65 15.42 -16.35
CA ASP A 95 33.54 15.05 -17.45
C ASP A 95 33.56 16.15 -18.52
N ARG A 96 34.50 16.09 -19.48
CA ARG A 96 34.67 17.08 -20.56
C ARG A 96 33.38 17.37 -21.33
N ASN A 97 32.51 16.37 -21.45
CA ASN A 97 31.25 16.45 -22.19
C ASN A 97 30.03 15.99 -21.36
N ALA A 98 30.10 16.07 -20.02
CA ALA A 98 28.98 15.69 -19.16
C ALA A 98 28.75 16.65 -17.98
N THR A 99 27.49 17.02 -17.77
CA THR A 99 27.04 17.85 -16.65
C THR A 99 25.85 17.23 -15.93
N LEU A 100 25.80 17.46 -14.62
CA LEU A 100 24.73 17.02 -13.73
C LEU A 100 24.06 18.26 -13.15
N THR A 101 22.79 18.47 -13.45
CA THR A 101 22.06 19.68 -13.03
C THR A 101 20.89 19.32 -12.15
N LEU A 102 20.79 19.95 -10.98
CA LEU A 102 19.64 19.85 -10.08
C LEU A 102 18.51 20.69 -10.64
N GLY A 103 17.54 20.06 -11.31
CA GLY A 103 16.33 20.72 -11.80
C GLY A 103 15.28 20.89 -10.71
N THR A 104 14.05 21.21 -11.13
CA THR A 104 12.93 21.45 -10.20
C THR A 104 12.45 20.16 -9.50
N ASP A 105 12.32 19.06 -10.25
CA ASP A 105 11.76 17.79 -9.78
C ASP A 105 12.68 16.57 -10.04
N SER A 106 13.80 16.81 -10.74
CA SER A 106 14.64 15.77 -11.28
C SER A 106 16.10 16.21 -11.41
N LEU A 107 16.99 15.23 -11.33
CA LEU A 107 18.38 15.35 -11.74
C LEU A 107 18.45 15.25 -13.27
N ILE A 108 18.90 16.31 -13.91
CA ILE A 108 19.13 16.35 -15.35
C ILE A 108 20.58 15.94 -15.63
N VAL A 109 20.73 14.83 -16.35
CA VAL A 109 22.02 14.31 -16.81
C VAL A 109 22.17 14.68 -18.27
N LEU A 110 23.13 15.54 -18.59
CA LEU A 110 23.56 15.82 -19.96
C LEU A 110 24.90 15.13 -20.19
N ASP A 111 24.95 14.22 -21.16
CA ASP A 111 26.16 13.46 -21.50
C ASP A 111 26.18 13.24 -23.02
N GLU A 112 27.13 13.89 -23.69
CA GLU A 112 27.26 13.77 -25.16
C GLU A 112 27.80 12.40 -25.60
N GLY A 113 28.50 11.68 -24.71
CA GLY A 113 29.01 10.33 -24.93
C GLY A 113 27.90 9.28 -25.06
N LEU A 114 26.68 9.58 -24.59
CA LEU A 114 25.50 8.75 -24.81
C LEU A 114 25.17 8.55 -26.30
N ARG A 115 25.68 9.42 -27.20
CA ARG A 115 25.56 9.30 -28.67
C ARG A 115 26.17 8.02 -29.26
N HIS A 116 27.10 7.37 -28.55
CA HIS A 116 27.96 6.34 -29.15
C HIS A 116 27.83 4.91 -28.59
N ARG A 117 26.89 4.64 -27.66
CA ARG A 117 26.59 3.25 -27.26
C ARG A 117 25.81 2.51 -28.36
N ARG A 118 26.53 1.94 -29.33
CA ARG A 118 25.98 1.03 -30.36
C ARG A 118 25.32 -0.17 -29.70
N LYS A 119 24.04 -0.42 -29.99
CA LYS A 119 23.42 -1.74 -29.78
C LYS A 119 24.17 -2.74 -30.68
N CYS A 120 24.67 -3.83 -30.09
CA CYS A 120 25.48 -4.84 -30.78
C CYS A 120 24.69 -5.63 -31.86
N CYS A 121 23.38 -5.47 -31.99
CA CYS A 121 22.60 -6.03 -33.11
C CYS A 121 21.46 -5.07 -33.50
N GLY A 122 21.54 -4.43 -34.67
CA GLY A 122 20.44 -3.63 -35.25
C GLY A 122 20.91 -2.61 -36.29
N LEU A 123 20.44 -2.77 -37.53
CA LEU A 123 20.83 -2.04 -38.75
C LEU A 123 20.29 -0.59 -38.89
N LEU A 124 19.97 0.10 -37.79
CA LEU A 124 19.52 1.50 -37.83
C LEU A 124 20.13 2.32 -36.67
N PRO A 125 20.75 3.49 -36.94
CA PRO A 125 21.23 4.37 -35.88
C PRO A 125 20.05 4.95 -35.10
N SER A 126 19.93 4.53 -33.84
CA SER A 126 19.03 5.17 -32.88
C SER A 126 19.59 6.54 -32.53
N LEU A 127 18.84 7.62 -32.78
CA LEU A 127 19.09 8.94 -32.18
C LEU A 127 18.99 8.81 -30.65
N SER A 128 20.11 8.54 -29.98
CA SER A 128 20.15 8.50 -28.52
C SER A 128 20.07 9.93 -27.99
N LYS A 129 19.12 10.17 -27.08
CA LYS A 129 19.03 11.44 -26.36
C LYS A 129 20.30 11.63 -25.53
N THR A 130 20.98 12.76 -25.70
CA THR A 130 22.11 13.20 -24.89
C THR A 130 21.70 13.61 -23.47
N THR A 131 20.39 13.74 -23.23
CA THR A 131 19.83 14.20 -21.97
C THR A 131 18.92 13.14 -21.37
N ARG A 132 19.05 12.92 -20.06
CA ARG A 132 18.18 12.05 -19.27
C ARG A 132 17.79 12.74 -17.98
N ALA A 133 16.50 12.77 -17.66
CA ALA A 133 15.99 13.19 -16.36
C ALA A 133 15.81 11.98 -15.44
N ILE A 134 16.27 12.09 -14.19
CA ILE A 134 16.06 11.11 -13.11
C ILE A 134 15.25 11.82 -12.02
N PRO A 135 13.98 11.44 -11.77
CA PRO A 135 13.17 12.06 -10.73
C PRO A 135 13.85 11.96 -9.37
N PHE A 136 13.81 13.01 -8.55
CA PHE A 136 14.40 12.98 -7.20
C PHE A 136 13.84 11.84 -6.34
N HIS A 137 12.54 11.56 -6.46
CA HIS A 137 11.89 10.42 -5.80
C HIS A 137 12.52 9.07 -6.15
N SER A 138 13.11 8.93 -7.35
CA SER A 138 13.75 7.69 -7.79
C SER A 138 15.20 7.55 -7.30
N ILE A 139 15.83 8.59 -6.76
CA ILE A 139 17.23 8.54 -6.33
C ILE A 139 17.32 7.79 -5.01
N LEU A 140 18.10 6.71 -4.97
CA LEU A 140 18.28 5.87 -3.78
C LEU A 140 19.47 6.33 -2.95
N TRP A 141 20.57 6.71 -3.60
CA TRP A 141 21.73 7.25 -2.91
C TRP A 141 22.63 7.99 -3.89
N ALA A 142 23.41 8.92 -3.39
CA ALA A 142 24.48 9.57 -4.11
C ALA A 142 25.71 9.66 -3.21
N GLY A 143 26.89 9.43 -3.76
CA GLY A 143 28.14 9.46 -3.02
C GLY A 143 29.28 9.94 -3.90
N ILE A 144 30.32 10.43 -3.24
CA ILE A 144 31.57 10.82 -3.87
C ILE A 144 32.72 10.12 -3.16
N ASN A 145 33.48 9.33 -3.92
CA ASN A 145 34.69 8.65 -3.46
C ASN A 145 35.87 9.18 -4.26
N ASP A 146 36.86 9.78 -3.59
CA ASP A 146 37.97 10.49 -4.22
C ASP A 146 37.51 11.56 -5.22
N PHE A 147 37.50 11.28 -6.52
CA PHE A 147 37.00 12.20 -7.55
C PHE A 147 35.88 11.56 -8.37
N GLU A 148 35.24 10.52 -7.86
CA GLU A 148 34.20 9.77 -8.56
C GLU A 148 32.84 9.99 -7.92
N VAL A 149 31.90 10.55 -8.67
CA VAL A 149 30.52 10.76 -8.26
C VAL A 149 29.67 9.61 -8.78
N THR A 150 28.99 8.92 -7.86
CA THR A 150 28.06 7.83 -8.18
C THR A 150 26.68 8.16 -7.67
N VAL A 151 25.66 8.03 -8.53
CA VAL A 151 24.25 8.20 -8.15
C VAL A 151 23.49 6.92 -8.47
N HIS A 152 23.00 6.25 -7.43
CA HIS A 152 22.12 5.10 -7.51
C HIS A 152 20.66 5.56 -7.59
N TYR A 153 19.88 4.96 -8.47
CA TYR A 153 18.46 5.29 -8.64
C TYR A 153 17.64 4.07 -9.05
N ALA A 154 16.37 4.08 -8.69
CA ALA A 154 15.37 3.12 -9.11
C ALA A 154 14.95 3.42 -10.56
N GLN A 155 15.35 2.57 -11.49
CA GLN A 155 14.97 2.65 -12.89
C GLN A 155 13.66 1.89 -13.13
N PRO A 156 12.60 2.53 -13.66
CA PRO A 156 11.38 1.82 -14.05
C PRO A 156 11.66 0.74 -15.11
N VAL A 157 11.05 -0.43 -14.94
CA VAL A 157 11.15 -1.56 -15.86
C VAL A 157 9.79 -2.21 -16.08
N GLY A 158 9.69 -3.00 -17.16
CA GLY A 158 8.45 -3.68 -17.56
C GLY A 158 7.44 -2.77 -18.27
N ARG A 159 6.32 -3.36 -18.69
CA ARG A 159 5.26 -2.65 -19.40
C ARG A 159 4.63 -1.60 -18.46
N LYS A 160 4.58 -0.34 -18.92
CA LYS A 160 4.07 0.82 -18.14
C LYS A 160 4.81 1.08 -16.82
N GLY A 161 6.04 0.58 -16.63
CA GLY A 161 6.81 0.85 -15.40
C GLY A 161 6.26 0.22 -14.13
N ARG A 162 5.59 -0.94 -14.22
CA ARG A 162 4.99 -1.64 -13.06
C ARG A 162 6.02 -2.31 -12.12
N ALA A 163 7.31 -2.13 -12.36
CA ALA A 163 8.40 -2.57 -11.50
C ALA A 163 9.58 -1.60 -11.62
N CYS A 164 10.55 -1.70 -10.72
CA CYS A 164 11.81 -0.98 -10.85
C CYS A 164 13.01 -1.89 -10.51
N LYS A 165 14.20 -1.47 -10.94
CA LYS A 165 15.47 -2.10 -10.56
C LYS A 165 16.48 -1.02 -10.23
N VAL A 166 17.50 -1.38 -9.46
CA VAL A 166 18.63 -0.48 -9.22
C VAL A 166 19.40 -0.26 -10.52
N SER A 167 19.70 1.00 -10.81
CA SER A 167 20.64 1.45 -11.82
C SER A 167 21.53 2.53 -11.21
N TYR A 168 22.63 2.87 -11.87
CA TYR A 168 23.50 3.95 -11.41
C TYR A 168 24.09 4.74 -12.57
N ILE A 169 24.51 5.96 -12.27
CA ILE A 169 25.48 6.72 -13.06
C ILE A 169 26.74 6.90 -12.26
N HIS A 170 27.83 7.06 -13.00
CA HIS A 170 29.15 7.18 -12.45
C HIS A 170 29.96 8.10 -13.36
N TYR A 171 30.57 9.13 -12.78
CA TYR A 171 31.38 10.10 -13.50
C TYR A 171 32.60 10.50 -12.66
N THR A 172 33.74 10.65 -13.31
CA THR A 172 34.97 11.17 -12.70
C THR A 172 35.01 12.68 -12.86
N ILE A 173 35.23 13.41 -11.76
CA ILE A 173 35.48 14.85 -11.73
C ILE A 173 36.89 15.11 -12.22
N THR A 174 37.00 15.76 -13.38
CA THR A 174 38.31 16.03 -14.01
C THR A 174 39.07 17.19 -13.35
N ASP A 175 38.35 18.19 -12.84
CA ASP A 175 38.94 19.32 -12.11
C ASP A 175 38.93 19.07 -10.59
N LYS A 176 40.11 18.81 -10.03
CA LYS A 176 40.27 18.53 -8.59
C LYS A 176 39.86 19.70 -7.70
N THR A 177 39.83 20.93 -8.21
CA THR A 177 39.39 22.11 -7.44
C THR A 177 37.89 22.06 -7.14
N LEU A 178 37.11 21.31 -7.92
CA LEU A 178 35.67 21.15 -7.76
C LEU A 178 35.28 20.10 -6.72
N HIS A 179 36.24 19.50 -5.99
CA HIS A 179 35.92 18.41 -5.06
C HIS A 179 35.02 18.84 -3.90
N SER A 180 35.28 20.01 -3.31
CA SER A 180 34.42 20.58 -2.26
C SER A 180 33.02 20.88 -2.79
N HIS A 181 32.95 21.49 -3.97
CA HIS A 181 31.71 21.77 -4.69
C HIS A 181 30.89 20.52 -4.96
N ALA A 182 31.54 19.44 -5.42
CA ALA A 182 30.89 18.18 -5.71
C ALA A 182 30.31 17.51 -4.46
N ARG A 183 30.98 17.61 -3.31
CA ARG A 183 30.43 17.13 -2.02
C ARG A 183 29.17 17.89 -1.63
N GLU A 184 29.21 19.23 -1.72
CA GLU A 184 28.05 20.06 -1.42
C GLU A 184 26.89 19.75 -2.39
N TRP A 185 27.19 19.61 -3.68
CA TRP A 185 26.22 19.23 -4.69
C TRP A 185 25.58 17.86 -4.41
N VAL A 186 26.36 16.86 -3.99
CA VAL A 186 25.83 15.53 -3.60
C VAL A 186 24.89 15.65 -2.42
N GLU A 187 25.23 16.43 -1.39
CA GLU A 187 24.33 16.66 -0.26
C GLU A 187 23.05 17.39 -0.68
N GLN A 188 23.14 18.37 -1.57
CA GLN A 188 21.95 19.03 -2.13
C GLN A 188 21.08 18.09 -2.95
N LEU A 189 21.68 17.17 -3.71
CA LEU A 189 20.95 16.13 -4.43
C LEU A 189 20.21 15.23 -3.44
N LEU A 190 20.88 14.79 -2.38
CA LEU A 190 20.28 13.96 -1.34
C LEU A 190 19.18 14.71 -0.57
N ASN A 191 19.33 16.00 -0.29
CA ASN A 191 18.32 16.85 0.35
C ASN A 191 17.04 16.96 -0.51
N ARG A 192 17.18 17.04 -1.84
CA ARG A 192 16.03 17.02 -2.76
C ARG A 192 15.42 15.63 -2.93
N ALA A 193 16.24 14.58 -2.88
CA ALA A 193 15.79 13.19 -2.97
C ALA A 193 15.11 12.68 -1.68
N TYR A 194 15.49 13.23 -0.53
CA TYR A 194 14.99 12.88 0.80
C TYR A 194 14.53 14.16 1.50
N PRO A 195 13.25 14.55 1.34
CA PRO A 195 12.72 15.72 2.01
C PRO A 195 12.78 15.56 3.55
N PRO A 196 12.62 16.64 4.32
CA PRO A 196 12.86 16.66 5.77
C PRO A 196 12.15 15.54 6.57
N ASN A 197 10.95 15.15 6.16
CA ASN A 197 10.16 14.10 6.80
C ASN A 197 10.53 12.66 6.37
N THR A 198 11.56 12.49 5.55
CA THR A 198 12.03 11.18 5.09
C THR A 198 13.43 10.88 5.61
N ARG A 199 13.51 10.04 6.64
CA ARG A 199 14.79 9.52 7.17
C ARG A 199 15.60 8.74 6.12
N ARG A 200 16.86 9.10 5.92
CA ARG A 200 17.85 8.33 5.14
C ARG A 200 18.37 7.14 5.95
N ARG A 201 18.93 6.12 5.26
CA ARG A 201 19.59 4.97 5.91
C ARG A 201 18.77 4.33 7.03
N LYS A 202 17.48 4.08 6.78
CA LYS A 202 16.58 3.51 7.79
C LYS A 202 17.13 2.15 8.29
N ARG A 203 16.98 1.89 9.59
CA ARG A 203 17.27 0.60 10.23
C ARG A 203 16.02 -0.27 10.18
N ILE A 204 16.07 -1.41 9.51
CA ILE A 204 14.90 -2.20 9.14
C ILE A 204 15.07 -3.65 9.62
N LYS A 205 14.18 -4.09 10.50
CA LYS A 205 13.96 -5.52 10.75
C LYS A 205 13.05 -6.08 9.67
N VAL A 206 13.53 -7.04 8.90
CA VAL A 206 12.79 -7.65 7.79
C VAL A 206 12.34 -9.04 8.22
N LEU A 207 11.02 -9.26 8.20
CA LEU A 207 10.44 -10.57 8.43
C LEU A 207 9.97 -11.16 7.11
N VAL A 208 10.53 -12.31 6.71
CA VAL A 208 10.18 -12.99 5.46
C VAL A 208 9.41 -14.26 5.78
N ASN A 209 8.18 -14.37 5.29
CA ASN A 209 7.49 -15.66 5.25
C ASN A 209 7.88 -16.38 3.95
N PRO A 210 8.71 -17.43 3.99
CA PRO A 210 9.17 -18.11 2.76
C PRO A 210 8.03 -18.77 1.99
N PHE A 211 6.93 -19.10 2.67
CA PHE A 211 5.71 -19.67 2.07
C PHE A 211 4.73 -18.60 1.57
N GLY A 212 5.07 -17.32 1.70
CA GLY A 212 4.26 -16.21 1.21
C GLY A 212 3.96 -16.33 -0.29
N GLY A 213 2.71 -16.03 -0.65
CA GLY A 213 2.21 -16.11 -2.02
C GLY A 213 2.13 -17.57 -2.49
N GLN A 214 2.66 -17.84 -3.70
CA GLN A 214 2.78 -19.19 -4.25
C GLN A 214 4.13 -19.85 -3.88
N GLY A 215 4.72 -19.48 -2.72
CA GLY A 215 6.02 -20.01 -2.26
C GLY A 215 7.25 -19.31 -2.87
N TYR A 216 7.08 -18.11 -3.43
CA TYR A 216 8.15 -17.35 -4.08
C TYR A 216 8.65 -16.14 -3.29
N ALA A 217 8.09 -15.87 -2.11
CA ALA A 217 8.39 -14.67 -1.33
C ALA A 217 9.90 -14.44 -1.08
N GLN A 218 10.64 -15.49 -0.70
CA GLN A 218 12.09 -15.38 -0.50
C GLN A 218 12.84 -14.97 -1.78
N LYS A 219 12.44 -15.51 -2.94
CA LYS A 219 13.04 -15.19 -4.23
C LYS A 219 12.69 -13.77 -4.66
N ILE A 220 11.45 -13.35 -4.42
CA ILE A 220 10.97 -12.00 -4.69
C ILE A 220 11.74 -10.98 -3.85
N TRP A 221 11.88 -11.23 -2.55
CA TRP A 221 12.70 -10.43 -1.64
C TRP A 221 14.12 -10.24 -2.17
N THR A 222 14.84 -11.34 -2.38
CA THR A 222 16.27 -11.30 -2.77
C THR A 222 16.50 -10.66 -4.14
N LYS A 223 15.60 -10.84 -5.11
CA LYS A 223 15.80 -10.31 -6.46
C LYS A 223 15.23 -8.91 -6.67
N GLY A 224 14.11 -8.60 -6.02
CA GLY A 224 13.31 -7.41 -6.30
C GLY A 224 13.40 -6.32 -5.25
N VAL A 225 13.77 -6.64 -4.01
CA VAL A 225 13.61 -5.73 -2.86
C VAL A 225 14.96 -5.44 -2.21
N GLU A 226 15.69 -6.49 -1.82
CA GLU A 226 16.98 -6.40 -1.14
C GLU A 226 17.98 -5.48 -1.88
N PRO A 227 18.13 -5.53 -3.22
CA PRO A 227 19.05 -4.63 -3.92
C PRO A 227 18.68 -3.15 -3.77
N ILE A 228 17.38 -2.83 -3.72
CA ILE A 228 16.90 -1.44 -3.61
C ILE A 228 17.20 -0.88 -2.22
N LEU A 229 16.94 -1.66 -1.16
CA LEU A 229 17.27 -1.27 0.20
C LEU A 229 18.78 -1.10 0.41
N ALA A 230 19.58 -2.03 -0.15
CA ALA A 230 21.03 -1.95 -0.11
C ALA A 230 21.55 -0.70 -0.85
N ALA A 231 21.03 -0.42 -2.05
CA ALA A 231 21.42 0.77 -2.82
C ALA A 231 20.99 2.09 -2.17
N ALA A 232 19.99 2.06 -1.27
CA ALA A 232 19.57 3.20 -0.45
C ALA A 232 20.34 3.32 0.88
N GLN A 233 21.34 2.45 1.10
CA GLN A 233 22.13 2.36 2.33
C GLN A 233 21.27 2.12 3.59
N CYS A 234 20.16 1.38 3.46
CA CYS A 234 19.41 0.90 4.63
C CYS A 234 20.22 -0.15 5.39
N GLU A 235 20.14 -0.11 6.72
CA GLU A 235 20.67 -1.16 7.60
C GLU A 235 19.58 -2.22 7.76
N ILE A 236 19.85 -3.46 7.36
CA ILE A 236 18.83 -4.52 7.34
C ILE A 236 19.24 -5.71 8.22
N ASP A 237 18.30 -6.18 9.04
CA ASP A 237 18.37 -7.46 9.74
C ASP A 237 17.24 -8.35 9.22
N VAL A 238 17.57 -9.47 8.58
CA VAL A 238 16.59 -10.33 7.89
C VAL A 238 16.37 -11.62 8.66
N GLU A 239 15.12 -11.88 9.02
CA GLU A 239 14.71 -13.10 9.72
C GLU A 239 13.56 -13.81 9.00
N ARG A 240 13.62 -15.14 8.93
CA ARG A 240 12.60 -15.96 8.28
C ARG A 240 11.61 -16.51 9.31
N THR A 241 10.32 -16.37 9.04
CA THR A 241 9.31 -17.05 9.84
C THR A 241 9.19 -18.53 9.45
N THR A 242 8.83 -19.37 10.42
CA THR A 242 8.87 -20.84 10.27
C THR A 242 7.53 -21.50 10.57
N TYR A 243 6.65 -20.83 11.33
CA TYR A 243 5.30 -21.28 11.66
C TYR A 243 4.36 -20.09 11.90
N ARG A 244 3.04 -20.34 11.93
CA ARG A 244 2.01 -19.32 12.24
C ARG A 244 2.17 -18.82 13.67
N GLY A 245 2.22 -17.51 13.85
CA GLY A 245 2.46 -16.89 15.16
C GLY A 245 3.94 -16.62 15.47
N HIS A 246 4.88 -17.09 14.64
CA HIS A 246 6.31 -16.84 14.89
C HIS A 246 6.64 -15.33 14.85
N ALA A 247 5.97 -14.54 14.00
CA ALA A 247 6.21 -13.10 13.98
C ALA A 247 5.65 -12.37 15.21
N VAL A 248 4.63 -12.93 15.87
CA VAL A 248 4.17 -12.44 17.18
C VAL A 248 5.30 -12.55 18.20
N GLU A 249 5.95 -13.71 18.27
CA GLU A 249 7.05 -13.97 19.22
C GLU A 249 8.28 -13.10 18.95
N ILE A 250 8.63 -12.92 17.67
CA ILE A 250 9.74 -12.05 17.26
C ILE A 250 9.44 -10.59 17.65
N ALA A 251 8.25 -10.10 17.32
CA ALA A 251 7.87 -8.71 17.60
C ALA A 251 7.73 -8.42 19.10
N GLU A 252 7.24 -9.38 19.89
CA GLU A 252 7.19 -9.27 21.35
C GLU A 252 8.60 -9.10 21.96
N LYS A 253 9.61 -9.78 21.41
CA LYS A 253 11.00 -9.75 21.90
C LYS A 253 11.90 -8.74 21.19
N LEU A 254 11.35 -7.94 20.28
CA LEU A 254 12.13 -7.02 19.44
C LEU A 254 12.82 -5.94 20.29
N ASP A 255 14.09 -5.66 20.01
CA ASP A 255 14.72 -4.44 20.50
C ASP A 255 14.21 -3.25 19.66
N ILE A 256 13.26 -2.50 20.22
CA ILE A 256 12.60 -1.41 19.50
C ILE A 256 13.47 -0.15 19.36
N ASP A 257 14.62 -0.09 20.03
CA ASP A 257 15.56 1.04 19.93
C ASP A 257 16.60 0.80 18.81
N ALA A 258 16.85 -0.47 18.47
CA ALA A 258 17.73 -0.87 17.37
C ALA A 258 17.14 -0.62 15.96
N PHE A 259 15.81 -0.54 15.83
CA PHE A 259 15.14 -0.47 14.54
C PHE A 259 14.21 0.74 14.42
N ASP A 260 14.07 1.25 13.20
CA ASP A 260 13.09 2.28 12.86
C ASP A 260 11.80 1.67 12.29
N VAL A 261 11.95 0.52 11.63
CA VAL A 261 10.93 -0.11 10.78
C VAL A 261 10.93 -1.62 10.95
N VAL A 262 9.73 -2.23 10.95
CA VAL A 262 9.56 -3.66 10.69
C VAL A 262 8.90 -3.85 9.32
N ALA A 263 9.64 -4.44 8.38
CA ALA A 263 9.19 -4.70 7.02
C ALA A 263 8.78 -6.16 6.84
N CYS A 264 7.51 -6.40 6.53
CA CYS A 264 6.93 -7.73 6.37
C CYS A 264 6.91 -8.14 4.89
N ALA A 265 7.81 -9.04 4.49
CA ALA A 265 7.81 -9.67 3.16
C ALA A 265 6.85 -10.88 3.13
N SER A 266 5.55 -10.60 3.05
CA SER A 266 4.46 -11.58 3.02
C SER A 266 3.17 -10.94 2.49
N GLY A 267 2.01 -11.52 2.83
CA GLY A 267 0.70 -10.87 2.74
C GLY A 267 0.29 -10.20 4.05
N ASP A 268 -0.99 -9.84 4.18
CA ASP A 268 -1.51 -9.00 5.29
C ASP A 268 -1.47 -9.67 6.68
N GLY A 269 -1.44 -11.00 6.75
CA GLY A 269 -1.36 -11.75 8.01
C GLY A 269 -0.04 -11.56 8.77
N LEU A 270 1.07 -11.26 8.08
CA LEU A 270 2.36 -11.07 8.76
C LEU A 270 2.41 -9.71 9.51
N PRO A 271 2.04 -8.56 8.91
CA PRO A 271 1.80 -7.33 9.67
C PRO A 271 0.83 -7.50 10.84
N HIS A 272 -0.25 -8.28 10.67
CA HIS A 272 -1.19 -8.58 11.75
C HIS A 272 -0.49 -9.25 12.95
N GLU A 273 0.34 -10.26 12.70
CA GLU A 273 1.14 -10.91 13.74
C GLU A 273 2.09 -9.92 14.44
N VAL A 274 2.77 -9.06 13.67
CA VAL A 274 3.72 -8.08 14.24
C VAL A 274 3.01 -7.06 15.13
N PHE A 275 1.89 -6.46 14.70
CA PHE A 275 1.13 -5.53 15.55
C PHE A 275 0.71 -6.20 16.86
N ASN A 276 0.22 -7.44 16.80
CA ASN A 276 -0.19 -8.18 17.99
C ASN A 276 0.99 -8.60 18.88
N GLY A 277 2.18 -8.84 18.32
CA GLY A 277 3.40 -9.09 19.09
C GLY A 277 3.91 -7.84 19.81
N LEU A 278 3.95 -6.69 19.12
CA LEU A 278 4.30 -5.40 19.74
C LEU A 278 3.31 -5.05 20.86
N ALA A 279 2.02 -5.34 20.67
CA ALA A 279 0.99 -5.09 21.66
C ALA A 279 1.06 -6.00 22.91
N LYS A 280 1.84 -7.08 22.89
CA LYS A 280 2.07 -7.96 24.05
C LYS A 280 3.22 -7.52 24.93
N ARG A 281 4.01 -6.54 24.48
CA ARG A 281 5.16 -6.05 25.21
C ARG A 281 4.75 -5.30 26.49
N PRO A 282 5.62 -5.27 27.51
CA PRO A 282 5.41 -4.41 28.68
C PRO A 282 5.28 -2.92 28.32
N ASP A 283 6.03 -2.47 27.31
CA ASP A 283 6.05 -1.11 26.75
C ASP A 283 5.24 -0.99 25.45
N ALA A 284 4.15 -1.75 25.32
CA ALA A 284 3.38 -1.92 24.09
C ALA A 284 3.00 -0.62 23.37
N ARG A 285 2.58 0.42 24.10
CA ARG A 285 2.18 1.70 23.49
C ARG A 285 3.37 2.42 22.87
N ARG A 286 4.51 2.48 23.57
CA ARG A 286 5.78 2.99 23.03
C ARG A 286 6.21 2.18 21.81
N ALA A 287 6.15 0.86 21.88
CA ALA A 287 6.55 -0.02 20.79
C ALA A 287 5.73 0.19 19.51
N LEU A 288 4.39 0.27 19.63
CA LEU A 288 3.46 0.46 18.51
C LEU A 288 3.61 1.85 17.85
N ARG A 289 3.99 2.87 18.62
CA ARG A 289 4.25 4.23 18.12
C ARG A 289 5.67 4.38 17.54
N LYS A 290 6.66 3.76 18.16
CA LYS A 290 8.07 3.89 17.75
C LYS A 290 8.36 3.13 16.47
N ILE A 291 7.94 1.88 16.37
CA ILE A 291 8.24 1.05 15.20
C ILE A 291 7.22 1.30 14.09
N ALA A 292 7.69 1.78 12.94
CA ALA A 292 6.84 1.89 11.76
C ALA A 292 6.72 0.53 11.05
N LEU A 293 5.51 0.03 10.85
CA LEU A 293 5.27 -1.20 10.10
C LEU A 293 5.09 -0.90 8.60
N CYS A 294 5.59 -1.80 7.75
CA CYS A 294 5.28 -1.77 6.32
C CYS A 294 5.20 -3.18 5.74
N GLN A 295 4.48 -3.31 4.63
CA GLN A 295 4.37 -4.56 3.89
C GLN A 295 5.16 -4.46 2.59
N ILE A 296 5.99 -5.49 2.36
CA ILE A 296 6.57 -5.79 1.05
C ILE A 296 5.67 -6.86 0.43
N PRO A 297 4.95 -6.57 -0.67
CA PRO A 297 3.85 -7.38 -1.18
C PRO A 297 4.34 -8.69 -1.81
N CYS A 298 4.64 -9.68 -0.98
CA CYS A 298 5.09 -11.01 -1.40
C CYS A 298 4.00 -12.08 -1.24
N GLY A 299 2.81 -11.68 -0.76
CA GLY A 299 1.66 -12.54 -0.50
C GLY A 299 0.62 -12.55 -1.61
N SER A 300 -0.48 -13.28 -1.36
CA SER A 300 -1.66 -13.28 -2.23
C SER A 300 -2.67 -12.18 -1.89
N GLY A 301 -2.63 -11.65 -0.68
CA GLY A 301 -3.34 -10.45 -0.24
C GLY A 301 -2.31 -9.41 0.19
N ASN A 302 -2.33 -8.24 -0.43
CA ASN A 302 -1.34 -7.18 -0.26
C ASN A 302 -2.05 -5.83 -0.03
N ALA A 303 -3.12 -5.86 0.75
CA ALA A 303 -3.97 -4.71 1.01
C ALA A 303 -3.18 -3.58 1.67
N MET A 304 -2.34 -3.89 2.65
CA MET A 304 -1.51 -2.89 3.32
C MET A 304 -0.59 -2.15 2.34
N SER A 305 0.10 -2.86 1.44
CA SER A 305 0.98 -2.24 0.45
C SER A 305 0.20 -1.40 -0.58
N LEU A 306 -0.98 -1.83 -1.00
CA LEU A 306 -1.83 -1.02 -1.88
C LEU A 306 -2.24 0.29 -1.23
N ASN A 307 -2.63 0.26 0.05
CA ASN A 307 -3.04 1.45 0.77
C ASN A 307 -1.85 2.36 1.09
N CYS A 308 -0.75 1.84 1.63
CA CYS A 308 0.37 2.65 2.10
C CYS A 308 1.35 3.04 0.97
N ASN A 309 1.61 2.14 0.01
CA ASN A 309 2.61 2.32 -1.04
C ASN A 309 1.97 2.60 -2.42
N GLY A 310 0.66 2.37 -2.59
CA GLY A 310 -0.02 2.55 -3.88
C GLY A 310 0.31 1.47 -4.91
N THR A 311 0.88 0.34 -4.46
CA THR A 311 1.37 -0.70 -5.38
C THR A 311 1.38 -2.08 -4.73
N ASP A 312 1.15 -3.10 -5.55
CA ASP A 312 1.36 -4.52 -5.25
C ASP A 312 2.68 -5.05 -5.82
N SER A 313 3.52 -4.17 -6.41
CA SER A 313 4.82 -4.52 -6.97
C SER A 313 5.90 -4.49 -5.88
N PRO A 314 6.59 -5.61 -5.60
CA PRO A 314 7.60 -5.68 -4.53
C PRO A 314 8.71 -4.64 -4.69
N SER A 315 9.22 -4.44 -5.90
CA SER A 315 10.30 -3.48 -6.17
C SER A 315 9.84 -2.04 -6.01
N LEU A 316 8.61 -1.71 -6.43
CA LEU A 316 8.10 -0.35 -6.25
C LEU A 316 7.79 -0.10 -4.78
N ALA A 317 7.21 -1.07 -4.07
CA ALA A 317 7.00 -0.99 -2.63
C ALA A 317 8.32 -0.78 -1.88
N ALA A 318 9.43 -1.42 -2.30
CA ALA A 318 10.75 -1.18 -1.73
C ALA A 318 11.20 0.29 -1.88
N LEU A 319 10.98 0.89 -3.05
CA LEU A 319 11.25 2.32 -3.27
C LEU A 319 10.38 3.19 -2.35
N GLU A 320 9.09 2.89 -2.24
CA GLU A 320 8.18 3.65 -1.36
C GLU A 320 8.49 3.43 0.13
N ILE A 321 9.08 2.30 0.54
CA ILE A 321 9.58 2.10 1.91
C ILE A 321 10.83 2.95 2.18
N VAL A 322 11.75 3.02 1.21
CA VAL A 322 12.93 3.90 1.31
C VAL A 322 12.51 5.36 1.44
N LYS A 323 11.52 5.77 0.65
CA LYS A 323 11.00 7.16 0.61
C LYS A 323 9.88 7.43 1.60
N GLY A 324 9.40 6.39 2.27
CA GLY A 324 8.22 6.43 3.11
C GLY A 324 8.38 7.36 4.30
N VAL A 325 7.27 8.04 4.61
CA VAL A 325 7.12 8.90 5.76
C VAL A 325 6.39 8.15 6.87
N ARG A 326 6.77 8.43 8.11
CA ARG A 326 6.08 7.86 9.28
C ARG A 326 4.66 8.40 9.32
N THR A 327 3.70 7.50 9.46
CA THR A 327 2.27 7.81 9.38
C THR A 327 1.58 7.17 10.58
N PRO A 328 0.96 7.95 11.48
CA PRO A 328 0.12 7.41 12.54
C PRO A 328 -0.98 6.52 11.96
N LEU A 329 -1.28 5.42 12.65
CA LEU A 329 -2.31 4.46 12.26
C LEU A 329 -3.24 4.19 13.44
N ASP A 330 -4.54 4.30 13.20
CA ASP A 330 -5.56 3.84 14.12
C ASP A 330 -5.59 2.30 14.12
N LEU A 331 -5.66 1.69 15.30
CA LEU A 331 -5.82 0.26 15.44
C LEU A 331 -7.16 -0.07 16.06
N VAL A 332 -7.75 -1.19 15.66
CA VAL A 332 -9.03 -1.66 16.19
C VAL A 332 -8.77 -2.69 17.28
N ALA A 333 -9.19 -2.38 18.51
CA ALA A 333 -9.19 -3.34 19.59
C ALA A 333 -10.37 -4.30 19.42
N ILE A 334 -10.09 -5.59 19.26
CA ILE A 334 -11.09 -6.66 19.15
C ILE A 334 -11.10 -7.45 20.46
N THR A 335 -12.27 -7.67 21.03
CA THR A 335 -12.49 -8.50 22.22
C THR A 335 -13.49 -9.62 21.93
N GLN A 336 -13.13 -10.85 22.29
CA GLN A 336 -13.93 -12.06 22.09
C GLN A 336 -13.69 -13.05 23.24
N GLY A 337 -14.69 -13.22 24.12
CA GLY A 337 -14.46 -13.82 25.43
C GLY A 337 -13.34 -13.10 26.19
N ASP A 338 -12.38 -13.86 26.71
CA ASP A 338 -11.18 -13.32 27.38
C ASP A 338 -10.07 -12.90 26.41
N ARG A 339 -10.25 -13.08 25.10
CA ARG A 339 -9.24 -12.76 24.10
C ARG A 339 -9.33 -11.29 23.71
N LYS A 340 -8.17 -10.63 23.65
CA LYS A 340 -7.98 -9.31 23.05
C LYS A 340 -6.96 -9.41 21.93
N MET A 341 -7.25 -8.79 20.79
CA MET A 341 -6.33 -8.68 19.66
C MET A 341 -6.49 -7.34 18.96
N TRP A 342 -5.51 -6.97 18.14
CA TRP A 342 -5.48 -5.72 17.41
C TRP A 342 -5.61 -6.00 15.93
N SER A 343 -6.49 -5.24 15.28
CA SER A 343 -6.74 -5.31 13.85
C SER A 343 -6.41 -3.99 13.19
N PHE A 344 -5.75 -4.05 12.04
CA PHE A 344 -5.30 -2.86 11.31
C PHE A 344 -6.01 -2.68 9.97
N LEU A 345 -6.64 -3.74 9.45
CA LEU A 345 -7.16 -3.81 8.09
C LEU A 345 -8.69 -3.89 8.06
N SER A 346 -9.28 -5.02 8.48
CA SER A 346 -10.73 -5.24 8.34
C SER A 346 -11.32 -6.33 9.24
N GLN A 347 -12.62 -6.27 9.49
CA GLN A 347 -13.39 -7.25 10.24
C GLN A 347 -14.64 -7.63 9.47
N ALA A 348 -14.78 -8.92 9.13
CA ALA A 348 -15.82 -9.42 8.25
C ALA A 348 -16.65 -10.53 8.90
N VAL A 349 -17.97 -10.47 8.69
CA VAL A 349 -18.91 -11.56 8.91
C VAL A 349 -19.78 -11.73 7.66
N GLY A 350 -19.93 -12.98 7.22
CA GLY A 350 -20.78 -13.35 6.09
C GLY A 350 -20.02 -13.50 4.78
N ILE A 351 -20.55 -12.94 3.67
CA ILE A 351 -20.05 -13.20 2.31
C ILE A 351 -18.53 -12.94 2.17
N ILE A 352 -18.02 -11.86 2.77
CA ILE A 352 -16.58 -11.52 2.70
C ILE A 352 -15.75 -12.49 3.54
N ALA A 353 -16.13 -12.79 4.78
CA ALA A 353 -15.40 -13.74 5.63
C ALA A 353 -15.28 -15.13 4.99
N GLU A 354 -16.36 -15.59 4.35
CA GLU A 354 -16.29 -16.85 3.61
C GLU A 354 -15.53 -16.75 2.29
N THR A 355 -15.46 -15.58 1.67
CA THR A 355 -14.60 -15.38 0.50
C THR A 355 -13.14 -15.49 0.94
N ASP A 356 -12.76 -14.85 2.04
CA ASP A 356 -11.39 -14.81 2.51
C ASP A 356 -10.91 -16.18 2.97
N LEU A 357 -11.73 -16.87 3.77
CA LEU A 357 -11.38 -18.13 4.43
C LEU A 357 -11.94 -19.37 3.72
N GLY A 358 -13.10 -19.27 3.07
CA GLY A 358 -13.73 -20.38 2.37
C GLY A 358 -13.12 -20.66 0.99
N THR A 359 -12.30 -19.75 0.45
CA THR A 359 -11.57 -19.95 -0.82
C THR A 359 -10.11 -20.33 -0.62
N GLU A 360 -9.69 -20.75 0.58
CA GLU A 360 -8.31 -21.14 0.86
C GLU A 360 -7.82 -22.31 -0.02
N SER A 361 -8.70 -23.25 -0.37
CA SER A 361 -8.40 -24.32 -1.32
C SER A 361 -8.13 -23.83 -2.75
N LEU A 362 -8.51 -22.58 -3.05
CA LEU A 362 -8.34 -21.91 -4.34
C LEU A 362 -7.12 -20.98 -4.36
N ARG A 363 -6.18 -21.09 -3.40
CA ARG A 363 -4.95 -20.27 -3.37
C ARG A 363 -4.12 -20.32 -4.67
N TRP A 364 -4.26 -21.40 -5.45
CA TRP A 364 -3.63 -21.51 -6.77
C TRP A 364 -4.08 -20.42 -7.76
N MET A 365 -5.27 -19.82 -7.58
CA MET A 365 -5.80 -18.74 -8.40
C MET A 365 -5.23 -17.35 -8.05
N GLY A 366 -4.39 -17.23 -7.02
CA GLY A 366 -3.87 -15.95 -6.55
C GLY A 366 -4.99 -15.02 -6.04
N SER A 367 -4.91 -13.73 -6.35
CA SER A 367 -5.89 -12.72 -5.92
C SER A 367 -7.27 -12.88 -6.60
N PHE A 368 -7.34 -13.52 -7.77
CA PHE A 368 -8.61 -13.72 -8.47
C PHE A 368 -9.62 -14.59 -7.69
N ARG A 369 -9.13 -15.40 -6.72
CA ARG A 369 -9.99 -16.19 -5.83
C ARG A 369 -11.00 -15.35 -5.05
N PHE A 370 -10.65 -14.11 -4.71
CA PHE A 370 -11.51 -13.21 -3.95
C PHE A 370 -12.70 -12.76 -4.80
N THR A 371 -12.45 -12.26 -6.01
CA THR A 371 -13.51 -11.88 -6.97
C THR A 371 -14.45 -13.05 -7.25
N TRP A 372 -13.87 -14.24 -7.45
CA TRP A 372 -14.65 -15.46 -7.67
C TRP A 372 -15.53 -15.82 -6.45
N GLY A 373 -14.96 -15.78 -5.24
CA GLY A 373 -15.68 -16.12 -4.01
C GLY A 373 -16.84 -15.17 -3.73
N VAL A 374 -16.66 -13.86 -3.92
CA VAL A 374 -17.74 -12.86 -3.79
C VAL A 374 -18.85 -13.14 -4.79
N LEU A 375 -18.51 -13.34 -6.07
CA LEU A 375 -19.50 -13.58 -7.12
C LEU A 375 -20.38 -14.81 -6.82
N VAL A 376 -19.75 -15.95 -6.51
CA VAL A 376 -20.47 -17.21 -6.23
C VAL A 376 -21.44 -17.04 -5.06
N ARG A 377 -21.02 -16.34 -4.01
CA ARG A 377 -21.81 -16.16 -2.77
C ARG A 377 -22.94 -15.14 -2.92
N MET A 378 -22.67 -14.01 -3.59
CA MET A 378 -23.72 -13.03 -3.88
C MET A 378 -24.82 -13.63 -4.79
N LEU A 379 -24.45 -14.42 -5.81
CA LEU A 379 -25.42 -15.13 -6.64
C LEU A 379 -26.14 -16.26 -5.87
N GLY A 380 -25.47 -16.80 -4.86
CA GLY A 380 -25.98 -17.78 -3.90
C GLY A 380 -27.09 -17.25 -2.99
N LYS A 381 -27.14 -15.94 -2.75
CA LYS A 381 -27.96 -15.27 -1.72
C LYS A 381 -27.68 -15.84 -0.32
N THR A 382 -26.42 -15.89 0.06
CA THR A 382 -26.03 -16.39 1.38
C THR A 382 -26.38 -15.36 2.46
N ILE A 383 -26.99 -15.82 3.56
CA ILE A 383 -27.50 -14.99 4.66
C ILE A 383 -26.89 -15.48 5.97
N TYR A 384 -26.53 -14.53 6.84
CA TYR A 384 -25.90 -14.72 8.15
C TYR A 384 -26.60 -13.85 9.18
N PRO A 385 -27.73 -14.31 9.75
CA PRO A 385 -28.48 -13.51 10.70
C PRO A 385 -27.57 -13.05 11.85
N ALA A 386 -27.67 -11.79 12.27
CA ALA A 386 -26.89 -11.29 13.40
C ALA A 386 -27.65 -10.19 14.15
N GLU A 387 -27.37 -10.07 15.45
CA GLU A 387 -27.68 -8.85 16.20
C GLU A 387 -26.43 -7.96 16.15
N ILE A 388 -26.61 -6.71 15.74
CA ILE A 388 -25.51 -5.75 15.58
C ILE A 388 -25.81 -4.53 16.43
N SER A 389 -24.87 -4.17 17.30
CA SER A 389 -24.88 -2.96 18.10
C SER A 389 -23.76 -2.04 17.63
N VAL A 390 -24.05 -0.79 17.26
CA VAL A 390 -23.05 0.13 16.67
C VAL A 390 -23.09 1.49 17.35
N VAL A 391 -21.91 2.08 17.59
CA VAL A 391 -21.76 3.51 17.90
C VAL A 391 -21.43 4.23 16.59
N THR A 392 -22.43 4.88 16.01
CA THR A 392 -22.35 5.52 14.70
C THR A 392 -22.08 7.01 14.85
N GLU A 393 -21.04 7.50 14.18
CA GLU A 393 -20.79 8.94 14.02
C GLU A 393 -21.76 9.51 12.98
N THR A 394 -21.87 8.85 11.83
CA THR A 394 -22.85 9.18 10.78
C THR A 394 -23.09 7.99 9.86
N ASP A 395 -24.34 7.81 9.45
CA ASP A 395 -24.77 6.87 8.40
C ASP A 395 -25.26 7.59 7.13
N ASP A 396 -25.32 8.93 7.14
CA ASP A 396 -25.57 9.71 5.93
C ASP A 396 -24.32 9.74 5.05
N LYS A 397 -24.46 9.22 3.83
CA LYS A 397 -23.38 9.13 2.84
C LYS A 397 -22.83 10.49 2.44
N ARG A 398 -23.63 11.57 2.50
CA ARG A 398 -23.12 12.92 2.18
C ARG A 398 -22.23 13.42 3.31
N ALA A 399 -22.67 13.28 4.56
CA ALA A 399 -21.86 13.58 5.74
C ALA A 399 -20.57 12.75 5.80
N VAL A 400 -20.59 11.46 5.45
CA VAL A 400 -19.37 10.62 5.36
C VAL A 400 -18.33 11.24 4.40
N ARG A 401 -18.75 11.70 3.21
CA ARG A 401 -17.82 12.32 2.24
C ARG A 401 -17.28 13.65 2.73
N GLU A 402 -18.11 14.42 3.44
CA GLU A 402 -17.70 15.69 4.02
C GLU A 402 -16.67 15.49 5.14
N LEU A 403 -16.91 14.52 6.04
CA LEU A 403 -15.96 14.15 7.09
C LEU A 403 -14.62 13.71 6.50
N TYR A 404 -14.64 12.86 5.47
CA TYR A 404 -13.42 12.46 4.77
C TYR A 404 -12.67 13.67 4.21
N ARG A 405 -13.37 14.59 3.53
CA ARG A 405 -12.75 15.75 2.91
C ARG A 405 -12.05 16.63 3.95
N ARG A 406 -12.74 16.92 5.06
CA ARG A 406 -12.19 17.72 6.17
C ARG A 406 -10.98 17.06 6.80
N ALA A 407 -11.08 15.78 7.15
CA ALA A 407 -9.96 15.04 7.74
C ALA A 407 -8.75 14.95 6.79
N ALA A 408 -8.99 14.77 5.49
CA ALA A 408 -7.91 14.77 4.49
C ALA A 408 -7.26 16.15 4.32
N GLU A 409 -8.04 17.23 4.34
CA GLU A 409 -7.52 18.60 4.30
C GLU A 409 -6.71 18.95 5.55
N GLU A 410 -7.19 18.54 6.75
CA GLU A 410 -6.48 18.71 8.02
C GLU A 410 -5.14 17.95 8.03
N GLN A 411 -5.11 16.73 7.50
CA GLN A 411 -3.90 15.92 7.40
C GLN A 411 -2.87 16.54 6.43
N GLU A 412 -3.32 17.08 5.30
CA GLU A 412 -2.44 17.77 4.33
C GLU A 412 -1.90 19.09 4.92
N ALA A 413 -2.74 19.83 5.66
CA ALA A 413 -2.33 21.03 6.37
C ALA A 413 -1.31 20.73 7.48
N ALA A 414 -1.50 19.65 8.25
CA ALA A 414 -0.55 19.20 9.27
C ALA A 414 0.80 18.81 8.67
N LYS A 415 0.79 18.09 7.54
CA LYS A 415 2.00 17.76 6.78
C LYS A 415 2.77 19.01 6.35
N SER A 416 2.04 20.01 5.85
CA SER A 416 2.63 21.30 5.40
C SER A 416 3.25 22.10 6.55
N LYS A 417 2.72 21.97 7.78
CA LYS A 417 3.29 22.62 8.98
C LYS A 417 4.53 21.88 9.49
N ASN A 418 4.49 20.55 9.55
CA ASN A 418 5.61 19.72 10.01
C ASN A 418 6.78 19.67 9.02
N LEU A 419 6.62 20.20 7.80
CA LEU A 419 7.70 20.42 6.84
C LEU A 419 8.75 21.46 7.29
N HIS A 420 8.43 22.26 8.32
CA HIS A 420 9.28 23.35 8.82
C HIS A 420 9.80 23.16 10.26
N THR A 421 9.45 22.05 10.92
CA THR A 421 9.96 21.74 12.25
C THR A 421 10.99 20.64 12.12
N GLU A 422 12.25 21.03 11.97
CA GLU A 422 13.37 20.17 12.37
C GLU A 422 13.26 20.03 13.88
N GLU A 423 12.98 18.84 14.39
CA GLU A 423 13.45 18.40 15.70
C GLU A 423 13.13 16.91 15.86
N GLU A 424 14.15 16.20 16.34
CA GLU A 424 14.08 14.83 16.82
C GLU A 424 12.89 14.73 17.78
N GLU A 425 11.85 13.97 17.41
CA GLU A 425 10.87 13.47 18.38
C GLU A 425 11.57 12.40 19.25
N ASP A 426 12.57 12.82 20.01
CA ASP A 426 12.75 12.28 21.36
C ASP A 426 11.56 12.81 22.15
N GLU A 427 10.42 12.11 22.08
CA GLU A 427 9.35 12.33 23.04
C GLU A 427 9.95 12.28 24.45
N PRO A 428 9.57 13.21 25.35
CA PRO A 428 10.14 13.28 26.68
C PRO A 428 10.02 11.92 27.38
N GLU A 429 11.11 11.50 28.03
CA GLU A 429 11.22 10.25 28.77
C GLU A 429 9.99 9.98 29.66
N ASP A 430 9.41 8.80 29.42
CA ASP A 430 8.76 7.90 30.38
C ASP A 430 8.01 8.55 31.55
N THR A 431 6.73 8.88 31.32
CA THR A 431 5.74 8.65 32.37
C THR A 431 5.30 7.19 32.31
N THR A 432 5.16 6.52 33.47
CA THR A 432 4.70 5.12 33.54
C THR A 432 3.33 4.88 32.86
N SER A 433 2.56 5.95 32.61
CA SER A 433 1.28 5.90 31.88
C SER A 433 1.42 5.74 30.36
N ASP A 434 2.52 6.19 29.74
CA ASP A 434 2.69 6.13 28.28
C ASP A 434 3.17 4.77 27.76
N GLN A 435 3.59 3.88 28.64
CA GLN A 435 4.00 2.53 28.28
C GLN A 435 2.81 1.57 28.06
N GLN A 436 1.69 1.81 28.77
CA GLN A 436 0.54 0.91 28.76
C GLN A 436 -0.45 1.23 27.63
N LEU A 437 -1.10 0.18 27.13
CA LEU A 437 -2.19 0.31 26.15
C LEU A 437 -3.38 1.05 26.79
N PRO A 438 -4.06 1.93 26.04
CA PRO A 438 -5.21 2.67 26.57
C PRO A 438 -6.36 1.72 26.93
N SER A 439 -7.13 2.11 27.97
CA SER A 439 -8.39 1.48 28.31
C SER A 439 -9.43 1.71 27.21
N LEU A 440 -10.27 0.72 26.96
CA LEU A 440 -11.34 0.81 25.96
C LEU A 440 -12.49 1.66 26.50
N LYS A 441 -12.90 2.69 25.76
CA LYS A 441 -13.99 3.61 26.11
C LYS A 441 -15.32 2.88 26.22
N TYR A 442 -15.56 1.89 25.35
CA TYR A 442 -16.81 1.17 25.24
C TYR A 442 -16.77 -0.21 25.94
N GLY A 443 -15.73 -0.46 26.75
CA GLY A 443 -15.52 -1.71 27.47
C GLY A 443 -15.13 -2.88 26.56
N THR A 444 -15.35 -4.09 27.05
CA THR A 444 -15.09 -5.36 26.37
C THR A 444 -16.39 -6.10 26.04
N ILE A 445 -16.30 -7.18 25.28
CA ILE A 445 -17.44 -8.08 25.00
C ILE A 445 -18.09 -8.68 26.26
N LEU A 446 -17.34 -8.82 27.36
CA LEU A 446 -17.81 -9.36 28.64
C LEU A 446 -18.58 -8.31 29.46
N ASP A 447 -18.35 -7.03 29.20
CA ASP A 447 -19.02 -5.94 29.89
C ASP A 447 -20.45 -5.73 29.37
N PRO A 448 -21.35 -5.19 30.20
CA PRO A 448 -22.66 -4.71 29.76
C PRO A 448 -22.52 -3.78 28.56
N LEU A 449 -23.50 -3.81 27.65
CA LEU A 449 -23.48 -2.97 26.46
C LEU A 449 -23.51 -1.48 26.87
N HIS A 450 -22.55 -0.70 26.40
CA HIS A 450 -22.47 0.73 26.68
C HIS A 450 -23.71 1.48 26.13
N PRO A 451 -24.25 2.51 26.83
CA PRO A 451 -25.48 3.20 26.41
C PRO A 451 -25.46 3.82 25.00
N ASP A 452 -24.29 4.23 24.52
CA ASP A 452 -24.12 4.82 23.17
C ASP A 452 -24.37 3.83 22.02
N PHE A 453 -24.41 2.52 22.29
CA PHE A 453 -24.65 1.54 21.25
C PHE A 453 -26.11 1.47 20.84
N LEU A 454 -26.37 1.60 19.54
CA LEU A 454 -27.68 1.35 18.94
C LEU A 454 -27.74 -0.08 18.41
N THR A 455 -28.66 -0.88 18.95
CA THR A 455 -28.82 -2.30 18.60
C THR A 455 -29.89 -2.49 17.53
N THR A 456 -29.57 -3.25 16.49
CA THR A 456 -30.48 -3.60 15.39
C THR A 456 -30.38 -5.10 15.11
N ASP A 457 -31.52 -5.76 14.99
CA ASP A 457 -31.58 -7.15 14.56
C ASP A 457 -31.56 -7.25 13.03
N GLN A 458 -30.65 -8.05 12.48
CA GLN A 458 -30.42 -8.17 11.04
C GLN A 458 -30.61 -9.63 10.59
N PRO A 459 -31.86 -10.09 10.38
CA PRO A 459 -32.16 -11.48 10.02
C PRO A 459 -31.68 -11.85 8.62
N ASN A 460 -31.60 -10.88 7.71
CA ASN A 460 -31.21 -11.07 6.31
C ASN A 460 -29.82 -10.52 5.99
N LEU A 461 -28.93 -10.37 6.98
CA LEU A 461 -27.59 -9.85 6.77
C LEU A 461 -26.83 -10.72 5.77
N GLY A 462 -26.38 -10.15 4.66
CA GLY A 462 -25.54 -10.85 3.68
C GLY A 462 -24.06 -10.63 3.98
N ASN A 463 -23.71 -9.37 4.25
CA ASN A 463 -22.36 -8.96 4.55
C ASN A 463 -22.36 -7.89 5.65
N PHE A 464 -21.59 -8.13 6.69
CA PHE A 464 -21.13 -7.12 7.64
C PHE A 464 -19.63 -6.97 7.45
N TYR A 465 -19.18 -5.76 7.12
CA TYR A 465 -17.78 -5.53 6.82
C TYR A 465 -17.32 -4.18 7.31
N ALA A 466 -16.50 -4.18 8.35
CA ALA A 466 -15.85 -2.99 8.88
C ALA A 466 -14.39 -2.95 8.41
N GLY A 467 -13.88 -1.76 8.11
CA GLY A 467 -12.54 -1.59 7.56
C GLY A 467 -11.88 -0.29 7.98
N ASN A 468 -10.56 -0.39 8.16
CA ASN A 468 -9.68 0.72 8.54
C ASN A 468 -8.75 1.15 7.39
N MET A 469 -8.70 0.37 6.30
CA MET A 469 -7.97 0.70 5.07
C MET A 469 -8.89 0.62 3.86
N CYS A 470 -8.61 1.39 2.80
CA CYS A 470 -9.48 1.49 1.62
C CYS A 470 -9.48 0.22 0.75
N TYR A 471 -8.31 -0.21 0.29
CA TYR A 471 -8.14 -1.35 -0.62
C TYR A 471 -8.05 -2.67 0.12
N MET A 472 -8.76 -3.69 -0.38
CA MET A 472 -8.61 -5.10 0.03
C MET A 472 -7.91 -5.94 -1.04
N SER A 473 -7.97 -5.47 -2.28
CA SER A 473 -7.21 -5.95 -3.44
C SER A 473 -7.12 -4.81 -4.46
N PRO A 474 -6.31 -4.90 -5.54
CA PRO A 474 -6.13 -3.79 -6.48
C PRO A 474 -7.44 -3.23 -7.05
N ASP A 475 -8.41 -4.12 -7.27
CA ASP A 475 -9.71 -3.78 -7.88
C ASP A 475 -10.84 -3.72 -6.83
N ALA A 476 -10.48 -3.66 -5.53
CA ALA A 476 -11.44 -3.69 -4.44
C ALA A 476 -11.24 -2.59 -3.37
N PRO A 477 -11.40 -1.29 -3.73
CA PRO A 477 -11.50 -0.19 -2.77
C PRO A 477 -12.88 -0.20 -2.09
N PHE A 478 -13.08 -1.09 -1.12
CA PHE A 478 -14.34 -1.19 -0.40
C PHE A 478 -14.61 0.04 0.47
N PHE A 479 -13.59 0.48 1.23
CA PHE A 479 -13.73 1.54 2.23
C PHE A 479 -13.21 2.87 1.70
N ALA A 480 -13.94 3.41 0.72
CA ALA A 480 -13.55 4.59 -0.03
C ALA A 480 -13.34 5.86 0.82
N ALA A 481 -13.88 5.91 2.04
CA ALA A 481 -13.72 7.03 2.96
C ALA A 481 -12.78 6.73 4.15
N ALA A 482 -12.04 5.61 4.13
CA ALA A 482 -11.07 5.29 5.18
C ALA A 482 -9.84 6.21 5.11
N LEU A 483 -9.33 6.60 6.28
CA LEU A 483 -8.09 7.35 6.47
C LEU A 483 -7.24 6.63 7.53
N PRO A 484 -5.91 6.82 7.55
CA PRO A 484 -5.06 6.10 8.49
C PRO A 484 -5.27 6.51 9.94
N SER A 485 -5.71 7.75 10.20
CA SER A 485 -5.74 8.29 11.56
C SER A 485 -6.88 9.30 11.82
N ASP A 486 -8.08 9.05 11.29
CA ASP A 486 -9.25 9.93 11.48
C ASP A 486 -10.11 9.55 12.70
N GLY A 487 -9.68 8.55 13.48
CA GLY A 487 -10.33 8.02 14.67
C GLY A 487 -11.62 7.27 14.39
N ARG A 488 -11.83 6.79 13.15
CA ARG A 488 -13.11 6.23 12.70
C ARG A 488 -12.92 4.96 11.89
N LEU A 489 -13.94 4.10 11.90
CA LEU A 489 -14.03 2.92 11.05
C LEU A 489 -15.13 3.11 10.01
N ASP A 490 -14.90 2.54 8.83
CA ASP A 490 -15.88 2.49 7.78
C ASP A 490 -16.63 1.16 7.86
N LEU A 491 -17.96 1.21 8.00
CA LEU A 491 -18.82 0.04 8.07
C LEU A 491 -19.70 -0.06 6.82
N ILE A 492 -19.68 -1.24 6.21
CA ILE A 492 -20.50 -1.62 5.07
C ILE A 492 -21.40 -2.78 5.45
N ASN A 493 -22.71 -2.55 5.39
CA ASN A 493 -23.72 -3.59 5.53
C ASN A 493 -24.49 -3.76 4.21
N ILE A 494 -24.60 -5.01 3.76
CA ILE A 494 -25.34 -5.38 2.55
C ILE A 494 -26.31 -6.52 2.88
N PRO A 495 -27.62 -6.37 2.60
CA PRO A 495 -28.58 -7.46 2.74
C PRO A 495 -28.28 -8.63 1.80
N GLY A 496 -28.47 -9.86 2.26
CA GLY A 496 -28.20 -11.08 1.48
C GLY A 496 -29.32 -11.44 0.49
N ASP A 497 -30.47 -10.78 0.61
CA ASP A 497 -31.66 -11.02 -0.22
C ASP A 497 -31.76 -10.13 -1.47
N ILE A 498 -30.76 -9.27 -1.71
CA ILE A 498 -30.67 -8.42 -2.91
C ILE A 498 -30.86 -9.21 -4.21
N THR A 499 -31.35 -8.54 -5.25
CA THR A 499 -31.53 -9.18 -6.56
C THR A 499 -30.18 -9.57 -7.16
N ARG A 500 -30.13 -10.67 -7.93
CA ARG A 500 -28.89 -11.10 -8.61
C ARG A 500 -28.36 -10.03 -9.57
N PHE A 501 -29.27 -9.27 -10.19
CA PHE A 501 -28.92 -8.15 -11.05
C PHE A 501 -28.25 -7.02 -10.26
N SER A 502 -28.82 -6.63 -9.10
CA SER A 502 -28.22 -5.66 -8.19
C SER A 502 -26.84 -6.13 -7.71
N ALA A 503 -26.71 -7.40 -7.33
CA ALA A 503 -25.44 -8.01 -6.94
C ALA A 503 -24.36 -7.91 -8.02
N LEU A 504 -24.70 -8.29 -9.26
CA LEU A 504 -23.76 -8.21 -10.39
C LEU A 504 -23.37 -6.76 -10.70
N LYS A 505 -24.34 -5.83 -10.66
CA LYS A 505 -24.10 -4.41 -10.87
C LYS A 505 -23.18 -3.83 -9.80
N MET A 506 -23.38 -4.20 -8.53
CA MET A 506 -22.51 -3.78 -7.42
C MET A 506 -21.08 -4.28 -7.62
N LEU A 507 -20.88 -5.56 -7.98
CA LEU A 507 -19.56 -6.13 -8.18
C LEU A 507 -18.75 -5.38 -9.27
N LEU A 508 -19.40 -4.99 -10.36
CA LEU A 508 -18.79 -4.22 -11.45
C LEU A 508 -18.41 -2.77 -11.07
N THR A 509 -18.88 -2.28 -9.92
CA THR A 509 -18.59 -0.92 -9.46
C THR A 509 -17.57 -0.83 -8.34
N VAL A 510 -17.18 -1.96 -7.76
CA VAL A 510 -16.19 -1.97 -6.67
C VAL A 510 -14.87 -1.36 -7.15
N GLU A 511 -14.35 -1.78 -8.31
CA GLU A 511 -13.10 -1.27 -8.90
C GLU A 511 -13.11 0.26 -9.09
N ASN A 512 -14.28 0.83 -9.34
CA ASN A 512 -14.44 2.27 -9.54
C ASN A 512 -14.43 3.09 -8.24
N GLY A 513 -14.48 2.44 -7.07
CA GLY A 513 -14.61 3.09 -5.77
C GLY A 513 -15.97 3.74 -5.54
N THR A 514 -17.00 3.30 -6.27
CA THR A 514 -18.36 3.90 -6.22
C THR A 514 -19.37 3.01 -5.50
N LEU A 515 -18.92 1.97 -4.79
CA LEU A 515 -19.79 1.08 -4.02
C LEU A 515 -20.67 1.84 -3.01
N ILE A 516 -20.12 2.88 -2.38
CA ILE A 516 -20.85 3.78 -1.47
C ILE A 516 -22.09 4.42 -2.13
N ASN A 517 -22.10 4.59 -3.46
CA ASN A 517 -23.21 5.22 -4.19
C ASN A 517 -24.42 4.28 -4.35
N PHE A 518 -24.28 2.98 -4.09
CA PHE A 518 -25.37 2.03 -4.30
C PHE A 518 -26.45 2.16 -3.22
N PRO A 519 -27.74 2.24 -3.58
CA PRO A 519 -28.83 2.34 -2.60
C PRO A 519 -28.88 1.17 -1.62
N GLN A 520 -28.51 -0.03 -2.06
CA GLN A 520 -28.52 -1.25 -1.25
C GLN A 520 -27.35 -1.34 -0.26
N VAL A 521 -26.35 -0.47 -0.39
CA VAL A 521 -25.18 -0.43 0.49
C VAL A 521 -25.47 0.55 1.62
N GLN A 522 -25.57 0.03 2.84
CA GLN A 522 -25.53 0.86 4.04
C GLN A 522 -24.06 1.14 4.34
N TYR A 523 -23.68 2.41 4.35
CA TYR A 523 -22.31 2.86 4.57
C TYR A 523 -22.32 3.86 5.71
N SER A 524 -21.56 3.59 6.78
CA SER A 524 -21.48 4.48 7.93
C SER A 524 -20.04 4.65 8.41
N LYS A 525 -19.80 5.77 9.08
CA LYS A 525 -18.61 6.02 9.90
C LYS A 525 -18.96 5.69 11.34
N ILE A 526 -18.19 4.82 11.97
CA ILE A 526 -18.47 4.28 13.30
C ILE A 526 -17.24 4.38 14.20
N LEU A 527 -17.46 4.30 15.51
CA LEU A 527 -16.40 4.32 16.53
C LEU A 527 -16.20 2.94 17.17
N ALA A 528 -17.29 2.21 17.36
CA ALA A 528 -17.27 0.86 17.93
C ALA A 528 -18.46 0.05 17.44
N PHE A 529 -18.33 -1.27 17.48
CA PHE A 529 -19.44 -2.18 17.23
C PHE A 529 -19.34 -3.44 18.09
N ARG A 530 -20.48 -4.07 18.37
CA ARG A 530 -20.61 -5.40 18.93
C ARG A 530 -21.50 -6.21 18.01
N ILE A 531 -21.06 -7.39 17.59
CA ILE A 531 -21.84 -8.27 16.72
C ILE A 531 -22.02 -9.63 17.40
N LYS A 532 -23.26 -10.11 17.40
CA LYS A 532 -23.62 -11.46 17.84
C LYS A 532 -24.12 -12.23 16.63
N PRO A 533 -23.24 -12.93 15.91
CA PRO A 533 -23.64 -13.68 14.74
C PRO A 533 -24.46 -14.90 15.16
N ARG A 534 -25.50 -15.21 14.37
CA ARG A 534 -26.33 -16.40 14.53
C ARG A 534 -26.15 -17.32 13.33
N ARG A 535 -26.33 -18.61 13.57
CA ARG A 535 -26.34 -19.58 12.47
C ARG A 535 -27.61 -19.41 11.66
N ALA A 536 -27.47 -19.34 10.34
CA ALA A 536 -28.62 -19.52 9.46
C ALA A 536 -29.13 -20.97 9.61
N ALA A 537 -30.43 -21.15 9.78
CA ALA A 537 -31.03 -22.48 9.75
C ALA A 537 -30.72 -23.12 8.38
N ALA A 538 -30.21 -24.35 8.38
CA ALA A 538 -29.94 -25.06 7.15
C ALA A 538 -31.27 -25.28 6.40
N GLU A 539 -31.53 -24.50 5.35
CA GLU A 539 -32.72 -24.71 4.52
C GLU A 539 -32.67 -26.11 3.89
N ALA A 540 -33.56 -26.99 4.38
CA ALA A 540 -33.79 -28.32 3.86
C ALA A 540 -34.35 -28.23 2.42
N GLY A 541 -33.47 -28.23 1.41
CA GLY A 541 -33.90 -28.22 0.01
C GLY A 541 -32.81 -27.97 -1.04
N ARG A 542 -31.60 -27.51 -0.65
CA ARG A 542 -30.56 -27.09 -1.61
C ARG A 542 -29.39 -28.07 -1.79
N ARG A 543 -29.57 -29.39 -1.58
CA ARG A 543 -28.46 -30.38 -1.65
C ARG A 543 -27.70 -30.39 -2.99
N LEU A 544 -28.37 -30.23 -4.13
CA LEU A 544 -27.72 -30.24 -5.45
C LEU A 544 -26.92 -28.94 -5.71
N ARG A 545 -27.49 -27.80 -5.31
CA ARG A 545 -26.84 -26.47 -5.39
C ARG A 545 -25.67 -26.35 -4.40
N ALA A 546 -25.76 -27.05 -3.27
CA ALA A 546 -24.69 -27.17 -2.30
C ALA A 546 -23.49 -27.94 -2.91
N ARG A 547 -23.69 -29.12 -3.50
CA ARG A 547 -22.57 -29.87 -4.13
C ARG A 547 -21.88 -29.11 -5.28
N PHE A 548 -22.64 -28.40 -6.10
CA PHE A 548 -22.09 -27.59 -7.18
C PHE A 548 -21.38 -26.33 -6.67
N GLY A 549 -21.95 -25.68 -5.64
CA GLY A 549 -21.33 -24.56 -4.94
C GLY A 549 -20.02 -24.95 -4.26
N GLN A 550 -19.96 -26.13 -3.63
CA GLN A 550 -18.77 -26.67 -2.97
C GLN A 550 -17.59 -26.82 -3.95
N TRP A 551 -17.86 -27.34 -5.17
CA TRP A 551 -16.86 -27.47 -6.22
C TRP A 551 -16.31 -26.12 -6.70
N LEU A 552 -17.13 -25.07 -6.66
CA LEU A 552 -16.76 -23.70 -7.03
C LEU A 552 -16.21 -22.87 -5.85
N GLY A 553 -15.92 -23.49 -4.69
CA GLY A 553 -15.41 -22.79 -3.51
C GLY A 553 -16.48 -22.11 -2.63
N GLY A 554 -17.73 -22.53 -2.74
CA GLY A 554 -18.86 -22.10 -1.91
C GLY A 554 -19.03 -22.91 -0.61
N ALA A 555 -19.73 -22.34 0.36
CA ALA A 555 -19.93 -22.78 1.75
C ALA A 555 -20.51 -24.19 2.00
N ALA A 556 -20.85 -24.92 0.95
CA ALA A 556 -21.60 -26.15 1.08
C ALA A 556 -20.78 -27.25 1.76
N GLY A 557 -21.11 -27.51 3.02
CA GLY A 557 -20.40 -28.47 3.87
C GLY A 557 -19.67 -27.85 5.07
N GLN A 558 -19.62 -26.52 5.20
CA GLN A 558 -19.13 -25.88 6.42
C GLN A 558 -20.19 -25.99 7.52
N THR A 559 -19.80 -26.61 8.65
CA THR A 559 -20.67 -26.81 9.83
C THR A 559 -20.69 -25.59 10.76
N GLU A 560 -19.78 -24.64 10.56
CA GLU A 560 -19.60 -23.44 11.37
C GLU A 560 -19.52 -22.21 10.47
N GLY A 561 -20.09 -21.09 10.92
CA GLY A 561 -19.90 -19.81 10.24
C GLY A 561 -18.45 -19.32 10.32
N LEU A 562 -18.13 -18.28 9.56
CA LEU A 562 -16.78 -17.71 9.49
C LEU A 562 -16.79 -16.23 9.89
N ILE A 563 -15.80 -15.86 10.70
CA ILE A 563 -15.41 -14.48 10.98
C ILE A 563 -13.95 -14.34 10.55
N ALA A 564 -13.65 -13.27 9.83
CA ALA A 564 -12.29 -12.92 9.42
C ALA A 564 -11.90 -11.58 10.03
N ILE A 565 -10.75 -11.53 10.71
CA ILE A 565 -10.12 -10.31 11.24
C ILE A 565 -8.76 -10.18 10.55
N ASP A 566 -8.57 -9.14 9.75
CA ASP A 566 -7.41 -8.94 8.86
C ASP A 566 -7.13 -10.15 7.94
N GLY A 567 -8.18 -10.90 7.59
CA GLY A 567 -8.09 -12.14 6.81
C GLY A 567 -7.78 -13.40 7.63
N GLU A 568 -7.58 -13.29 8.95
CA GLU A 568 -7.35 -14.41 9.86
C GLU A 568 -8.65 -14.96 10.45
N ARG A 569 -8.77 -16.29 10.52
CA ARG A 569 -9.95 -16.96 11.11
C ARG A 569 -9.96 -16.82 12.64
N ILE A 570 -11.09 -16.38 13.18
CA ILE A 570 -11.40 -16.45 14.62
C ILE A 570 -12.64 -17.32 14.89
N PRO A 571 -12.88 -17.76 16.14
CA PRO A 571 -14.10 -18.47 16.52
C PRO A 571 -15.39 -17.73 16.11
N PHE A 572 -16.41 -18.48 15.66
CA PHE A 572 -17.70 -17.92 15.26
C PHE A 572 -18.59 -17.66 16.47
N GLU A 573 -18.24 -16.66 17.25
CA GLU A 573 -18.93 -16.26 18.48
C GLU A 573 -18.97 -14.72 18.59
N PRO A 574 -19.80 -14.15 19.50
CA PRO A 574 -19.89 -12.71 19.67
C PRO A 574 -18.54 -12.02 19.89
N PHE A 575 -18.34 -10.86 19.25
CA PHE A 575 -17.16 -10.04 19.49
C PHE A 575 -17.50 -8.56 19.46
N GLN A 576 -16.65 -7.76 20.10
CA GLN A 576 -16.72 -6.31 20.13
C GLN A 576 -15.44 -5.71 19.57
N ALA A 577 -15.58 -4.60 18.86
CA ALA A 577 -14.51 -3.84 18.25
C ALA A 577 -14.60 -2.36 18.63
N GLU A 578 -13.47 -1.72 18.90
CA GLU A 578 -13.34 -0.29 19.18
C GLU A 578 -12.13 0.27 18.45
N ILE A 579 -12.30 1.39 17.73
CA ILE A 579 -11.19 2.12 17.12
C ILE A 579 -10.38 2.85 18.20
N VAL A 580 -9.05 2.69 18.17
CA VAL A 580 -8.12 3.36 19.06
C VAL A 580 -7.22 4.28 18.22
N PRO A 581 -7.43 5.60 18.33
CA PRO A 581 -6.73 6.55 17.47
C PRO A 581 -5.21 6.54 17.66
N GLN A 582 -4.47 6.59 16.55
CA GLN A 582 -3.02 6.82 16.48
C GLN A 582 -2.22 5.93 17.45
N LEU A 583 -2.61 4.66 17.54
CA LEU A 583 -1.94 3.69 18.39
C LEU A 583 -0.73 3.07 17.69
N GLY A 584 -0.89 2.73 16.41
CA GLY A 584 0.15 2.17 15.57
C GLY A 584 0.87 3.22 14.74
N THR A 585 1.98 2.84 14.12
CA THR A 585 2.66 3.63 13.10
C THR A 585 2.99 2.77 11.89
N VAL A 586 2.82 3.32 10.70
CA VAL A 586 3.22 2.69 9.43
C VAL A 586 4.13 3.60 8.62
N LEU A 587 4.81 3.04 7.62
CA LEU A 587 5.35 3.85 6.53
C LEU A 587 4.31 3.95 5.42
N SER A 588 4.05 5.17 4.96
CA SER A 588 3.26 5.40 3.75
C SER A 588 3.99 6.35 2.81
N LYS A 589 3.59 6.36 1.55
CA LYS A 589 4.18 7.20 0.52
C LYS A 589 3.98 8.69 0.81
N ASN A 590 2.78 9.07 1.24
CA ASN A 590 2.37 10.48 1.31
C ASN A 590 1.86 10.91 2.68
N GLY A 591 1.90 10.06 3.70
CA GLY A 591 1.26 10.31 4.99
C GLY A 591 -0.23 9.95 5.00
N ARG A 592 -0.76 9.38 3.92
CA ARG A 592 -2.18 9.00 3.74
C ARG A 592 -2.26 7.72 2.91
N TYR A 593 -3.47 7.15 2.81
CA TYR A 593 -3.69 6.05 1.87
C TYR A 593 -3.67 6.55 0.42
N GLU A 594 -3.13 5.72 -0.48
CA GLU A 594 -3.01 5.99 -1.92
C GLU A 594 -4.36 5.77 -2.63
N PHE A 595 -5.36 6.55 -2.22
CA PHE A 595 -6.70 6.56 -2.79
C PHE A 595 -7.20 8.01 -2.97
N GLY A 596 -7.94 8.26 -4.06
CA GLY A 596 -8.46 9.59 -4.39
C GLY A 596 -9.66 10.05 -3.56
N GLY A 597 -10.13 9.21 -2.64
CA GLY A 597 -11.33 9.45 -1.83
C GLY A 597 -12.64 9.04 -2.50
N PRO A 598 -13.76 9.14 -1.77
CA PRO A 598 -15.06 8.68 -2.23
C PRO A 598 -15.60 9.60 -3.33
N LYS A 599 -15.94 9.02 -4.49
CA LYS A 599 -16.49 9.77 -5.62
C LYS A 599 -17.93 10.24 -5.34
N ALA A 600 -18.29 11.37 -5.93
CA ALA A 600 -19.67 11.84 -5.96
C ALA A 600 -20.55 10.86 -6.78
N PRO A 601 -21.86 10.76 -6.46
CA PRO A 601 -22.82 9.91 -7.18
C PRO A 601 -23.00 10.29 -8.64
#